data_AF-W2C962-F1
#
_entry.id   AF-W2C962-F1
#
_cell.length_a   1.000
_cell.length_b   1.000
_cell.length_c   1.000
_cell.angle_alpha   90.00
_cell.angle_beta   90.00
_cell.angle_gamma   90.00
#
_symmetry.space_group_name_H-M   'P 1'
#
loop_
_entity.id
_entity.type
_entity.pdbx_description
1 polymer ?
#
loop_
_entity_poly.entity_id
_entity_poly.type
_entity_poly.pdbx_seq_one_letter_code
_entity_poly.pdbx_strand_id
1 'polypeptide(L)'
;FFKQKTAYEIEEFCEHWASTKTNGEEKGIVLLLELTEKVYAQNRTKQTSKSNRLKFLWGYLRKYKRFFVQLILGLLLGSLLQLIFPFLTQAIVDTGIGGKDIGFVWLVLLAEMMLLFSRTAIDFIRSKILLHISTRINISLISDFFIKLMKLPMKFFDTKLMGDLLQ
;
A
#
# COMPACT_ATOMS: atom_id res chain seq x y z
N PHE A 1 2.72 8.04 -17.07
CA PHE A 1 2.82 8.28 -18.52
C PHE A 1 1.97 9.49 -18.88
N PHE A 2 2.61 10.63 -19.11
CA PHE A 2 1.97 11.88 -19.53
C PHE A 2 1.42 11.73 -20.95
N LYS A 3 0.12 11.94 -21.16
CA LYS A 3 -0.45 12.12 -22.50
C LYS A 3 -0.06 13.52 -22.98
N GLN A 4 1.01 13.62 -23.75
CA GLN A 4 1.31 14.84 -24.50
C GLN A 4 0.29 14.92 -25.64
N LYS A 5 -0.43 16.05 -25.74
CA LYS A 5 -1.30 16.31 -26.88
C LYS A 5 -0.41 16.78 -28.02
N THR A 6 -0.37 16.03 -29.11
CA THR A 6 0.24 16.47 -30.36
C THR A 6 -0.81 17.19 -31.19
N ALA A 7 -0.45 18.35 -31.74
CA ALA A 7 -1.24 19.11 -32.70
C ALA A 7 -0.51 19.06 -34.04
N TYR A 8 -1.24 18.80 -35.11
CA TYR A 8 -0.71 18.67 -36.47
C TYR A 8 -1.35 19.74 -37.35
N GLU A 9 -0.60 20.25 -38.33
CA GLU A 9 -1.16 21.07 -39.41
C GLU A 9 -2.06 20.20 -40.30
N ILE A 10 -3.08 20.81 -40.92
CA ILE A 10 -4.13 20.08 -41.66
C ILE A 10 -3.55 19.25 -42.83
N GLU A 11 -2.50 19.77 -43.48
CA GLU A 11 -1.83 19.10 -44.59
C GLU A 11 -1.10 17.84 -44.12
N GLU A 12 -0.32 17.94 -43.04
CA GLU A 12 0.41 16.81 -42.43
C GLU A 12 -0.55 15.75 -41.89
N PHE A 13 -1.66 16.16 -41.27
CA PHE A 13 -2.69 15.24 -40.81
C PHE A 13 -3.33 14.48 -41.97
N CYS A 14 -3.75 15.17 -43.04
CA CYS A 14 -4.39 14.55 -44.19
C CYS A 14 -3.47 13.55 -44.91
N GLU A 15 -2.19 13.88 -45.07
CA GLU A 15 -1.19 12.99 -45.70
C GLU A 15 -1.03 11.67 -44.93
N HIS A 16 -1.04 11.71 -43.60
CA HIS A 16 -0.88 10.53 -42.74
C HIS A 16 -2.20 9.83 -42.37
N TRP A 17 -3.34 10.51 -42.57
CA TRP A 17 -4.69 9.99 -42.28
C TRP A 17 -5.33 9.28 -43.47
N ALA A 18 -5.03 9.71 -44.70
CA ALA A 18 -5.58 9.13 -45.92
C ALA A 18 -5.06 7.69 -46.13
N SER A 19 -5.92 6.71 -45.89
CA SER A 19 -5.55 5.29 -45.96
C SER A 19 -5.78 4.66 -47.34
N THR A 20 -6.67 5.23 -48.17
CA THR A 20 -7.05 4.66 -49.48
C THR A 20 -7.32 5.74 -50.53
N LYS A 21 -7.06 5.43 -51.80
CA LYS A 21 -7.43 6.28 -52.96
C LYS A 21 -8.52 5.60 -53.77
N THR A 22 -9.60 6.31 -54.11
CA THR A 22 -10.69 5.80 -54.95
C THR A 22 -11.08 6.87 -55.96
N ASN A 23 -11.05 6.54 -57.26
CA ASN A 23 -11.23 7.49 -58.37
C ASN A 23 -10.30 8.72 -58.33
N GLY A 24 -9.06 8.54 -57.85
CA GLY A 24 -8.07 9.62 -57.77
C GLY A 24 -8.16 10.50 -56.51
N GLU A 25 -9.19 10.33 -55.68
CA GLU A 25 -9.36 11.10 -54.43
C GLU A 25 -8.90 10.30 -53.21
N GLU A 26 -8.21 10.99 -52.28
CA GLU A 26 -7.74 10.46 -50.99
C GLU A 26 -8.87 10.39 -49.96
N LYS A 27 -9.02 9.23 -49.30
CA LYS A 27 -10.07 8.98 -48.30
C LYS A 27 -9.49 8.34 -47.04
N GLY A 28 -9.98 8.78 -45.88
CA GLY A 28 -9.65 8.24 -44.55
C GLY A 28 -10.88 7.75 -43.80
N ILE A 29 -10.69 6.99 -42.73
CA ILE A 29 -11.78 6.35 -41.97
C ILE A 29 -12.01 7.09 -40.65
N VAL A 30 -13.14 7.77 -40.51
CA VAL A 30 -13.54 8.41 -39.24
C VAL A 30 -14.53 7.50 -38.49
N LEU A 31 -14.27 7.29 -37.21
CA LEU A 31 -15.21 6.65 -36.29
C LEU A 31 -15.95 7.72 -35.48
N LEU A 32 -17.24 7.90 -35.76
CA LEU A 32 -18.10 8.76 -34.96
C LEU A 32 -18.70 7.95 -33.81
N LEU A 33 -18.48 8.41 -32.58
CA LEU A 33 -18.99 7.79 -31.36
C LEU A 33 -20.02 8.73 -30.74
N GLU A 34 -21.25 8.27 -30.60
CA GLU A 34 -22.32 9.01 -29.92
C GLU A 34 -22.66 8.33 -28.59
N LEU A 35 -22.77 9.13 -27.52
CA LEU A 35 -23.02 8.61 -26.18
C LEU A 35 -24.53 8.36 -25.98
N THR A 36 -24.95 7.11 -26.10
CA THR A 36 -26.36 6.72 -25.85
C THR A 36 -26.69 6.74 -24.35
N GLU A 37 -27.92 7.13 -23.97
CA GLU A 37 -28.39 7.20 -22.58
C GLU A 37 -28.18 5.92 -21.75
N LYS A 38 -28.19 4.74 -22.39
CA LYS A 38 -27.90 3.45 -21.76
C LYS A 38 -26.51 3.39 -21.12
N VAL A 39 -25.54 4.11 -21.68
CA VAL A 39 -24.16 4.20 -21.17
C VAL A 39 -24.10 5.03 -19.88
N TYR A 40 -24.95 6.06 -19.74
CA TYR A 40 -25.04 6.86 -18.52
C TYR A 40 -25.62 6.05 -17.34
N ALA A 41 -26.65 5.25 -17.58
CA ALA A 41 -27.27 4.42 -16.55
C ALA A 41 -26.30 3.35 -15.97
N GLN A 42 -25.45 2.76 -16.82
CA GLN A 42 -24.47 1.75 -16.41
C GLN A 42 -23.25 2.33 -15.67
N ASN A 43 -22.90 3.59 -15.93
CA ASN A 43 -21.82 4.26 -15.21
C ASN A 43 -22.20 4.63 -13.77
N ARG A 44 -23.46 5.01 -13.50
CA ARG A 44 -23.94 5.27 -12.13
C ARG A 44 -23.89 4.04 -11.23
N THR A 45 -24.20 2.85 -11.75
CA THR A 45 -24.12 1.59 -11.00
C THR A 45 -22.70 1.07 -10.80
N LYS A 46 -21.76 1.37 -11.70
CA LYS A 46 -20.33 1.04 -11.51
C LYS A 46 -19.62 2.00 -10.55
N GLN A 47 -20.05 3.25 -10.43
CA GLN A 47 -19.39 4.25 -9.59
C GLN A 47 -19.56 3.98 -8.08
N THR A 48 -20.62 3.27 -7.67
CA THR A 48 -20.83 2.80 -6.29
C THR A 48 -19.92 1.62 -5.89
N SER A 49 -19.31 0.92 -6.86
CA SER A 49 -18.45 -0.25 -6.61
C SER A 49 -17.10 0.09 -5.94
N LYS A 50 -16.57 1.31 -6.11
CA LYS A 50 -15.31 1.71 -5.47
C LYS A 50 -15.38 1.66 -3.94
N SER A 51 -16.53 1.98 -3.34
CA SER A 51 -16.74 1.91 -1.88
C SER A 51 -16.70 0.48 -1.34
N ASN A 52 -17.20 -0.50 -2.11
CA ASN A 52 -17.24 -1.90 -1.69
C ASN A 52 -15.86 -2.57 -1.64
N ARG A 53 -14.87 -2.06 -2.38
CA ARG A 53 -13.52 -2.64 -2.42
C ARG A 53 -12.75 -2.43 -1.10
N LEU A 54 -12.86 -1.24 -0.52
CA LEU A 54 -12.31 -0.93 0.81
C LEU A 54 -13.00 -1.76 1.90
N LYS A 55 -14.32 -1.92 1.82
CA LYS A 55 -15.11 -2.74 2.75
C LYS A 55 -14.74 -4.22 2.68
N PHE A 56 -14.44 -4.74 1.49
CA PHE A 56 -13.95 -6.10 1.28
C PHE A 56 -12.56 -6.31 1.89
N LEU A 57 -11.60 -5.40 1.64
CA LEU A 57 -10.27 -5.46 2.25
C LEU A 57 -10.31 -5.31 3.78
N TRP A 58 -11.24 -4.50 4.29
CA TRP A 58 -11.49 -4.37 5.74
C TRP A 58 -11.94 -5.69 6.39
N GLY A 59 -12.60 -6.57 5.65
CA GLY A 59 -12.98 -7.91 6.11
C GLY A 59 -11.77 -8.80 6.43
N TYR A 60 -10.72 -8.73 5.61
CA TYR A 60 -9.47 -9.45 5.83
C TYR A 60 -8.70 -8.85 7.02
N LEU A 61 -8.58 -7.53 7.09
CA LEU A 61 -7.96 -6.83 8.23
C LEU A 61 -8.73 -7.07 9.55
N ARG A 62 -10.06 -7.18 9.50
CA ARG A 62 -10.91 -7.44 10.67
C ARG A 62 -10.55 -8.76 11.38
N LYS A 63 -10.13 -9.76 10.61
CA LYS A 63 -9.74 -11.08 11.14
C LYS A 63 -8.47 -11.01 12.01
N TYR A 64 -7.63 -9.98 11.82
CA TYR A 64 -6.37 -9.79 12.55
C TYR A 64 -6.40 -8.64 13.59
N LYS A 65 -7.58 -8.08 13.89
CA LYS A 65 -7.74 -6.94 14.82
C LYS A 65 -7.06 -7.15 16.17
N ARG A 66 -7.11 -8.37 16.72
CA ARG A 66 -6.51 -8.68 18.03
C ARG A 66 -4.98 -8.48 18.01
N PHE A 67 -4.32 -8.87 16.94
CA PHE A 67 -2.88 -8.65 16.77
C PHE A 67 -2.56 -7.18 16.47
N PHE A 68 -3.44 -6.49 15.75
CA PHE A 68 -3.29 -5.06 15.48
C PHE A 68 -3.37 -4.24 16.77
N VAL A 69 -4.27 -4.60 17.69
CA VAL A 69 -4.35 -3.99 19.03
C VAL A 69 -3.07 -4.26 19.83
N GLN A 70 -2.54 -5.48 19.80
CA GLN A 70 -1.25 -5.78 20.45
C GLN A 70 -0.09 -4.96 19.87
N LEU A 71 -0.06 -4.76 18.55
CA LEU A 71 0.92 -3.90 17.88
C LEU A 71 0.81 -2.44 18.33
N ILE A 72 -0.41 -1.90 18.41
CA ILE A 72 -0.65 -0.53 18.88
C ILE A 72 -0.26 -0.37 20.35
N LEU A 73 -0.63 -1.32 21.21
CA LEU A 73 -0.24 -1.31 22.62
C LEU A 73 1.28 -1.39 22.78
N GLY A 74 1.94 -2.27 22.03
CA GLY A 74 3.41 -2.38 22.03
C GLY A 74 4.08 -1.10 21.52
N LEU A 75 3.51 -0.44 20.51
CA LEU A 75 4.00 0.86 20.03
C LEU A 75 3.88 1.93 21.12
N LEU A 76 2.70 2.05 21.75
CA LEU A 76 2.46 3.02 22.83
C LEU A 76 3.41 2.79 24.00
N LEU A 77 3.53 1.55 24.47
CA LEU A 77 4.47 1.20 25.55
C LEU A 77 5.91 1.50 25.15
N GLY A 78 6.33 1.14 23.94
CA GLY A 78 7.66 1.45 23.43
C GLY A 78 7.95 2.95 23.39
N SER A 79 6.99 3.75 22.94
CA SER A 79 7.09 5.22 22.92
C SER A 79 7.18 5.81 24.32
N LEU A 80 6.42 5.30 25.28
CA LEU A 80 6.50 5.73 26.68
C LEU A 80 7.88 5.41 27.28
N LEU A 81 8.40 4.20 27.06
CA LEU A 81 9.74 3.81 27.51
C LEU A 81 10.82 4.72 26.91
N GLN A 82 10.67 5.09 25.64
CA GLN A 82 11.58 5.98 24.94
C GLN A 82 11.56 7.40 25.51
N LEU A 83 10.40 7.84 26.01
CA LEU A 83 10.25 9.13 26.67
C LEU A 83 10.81 9.13 28.11
N ILE A 84 10.84 7.98 28.79
CA ILE A 84 11.43 7.85 30.14
C ILE A 84 12.95 8.05 30.11
N PHE A 85 13.62 7.66 29.03
CA PHE A 85 15.08 7.72 28.89
C PHE A 85 15.69 9.10 29.18
N PRO A 86 15.25 10.21 28.55
CA PRO A 86 15.80 11.55 28.85
C PRO A 86 15.61 11.97 30.32
N PHE A 87 14.56 11.53 31.00
CA PHE A 87 14.37 11.83 32.43
C PHE A 87 15.36 11.07 33.32
N LEU A 88 15.68 9.81 32.99
CA LEU A 88 16.70 9.04 33.71
C LEU A 88 18.09 9.64 33.49
N THR A 89 18.42 9.99 32.24
CA THR A 89 19.68 10.66 31.93
C THR A 89 19.80 12.00 32.67
N GLN A 90 18.71 12.78 32.74
CA GLN A 90 18.69 14.00 33.53
C GLN A 90 18.92 13.72 35.02
N ALA A 91 18.25 12.70 35.60
CA ALA A 91 18.42 12.34 37.00
C ALA A 91 19.87 11.93 37.33
N ILE A 92 20.57 11.25 36.41
CA ILE A 92 22.00 10.94 36.56
C ILE A 92 22.82 12.22 36.69
N VAL A 93 22.57 13.22 35.85
CA VAL A 93 23.33 14.48 35.87
C VAL A 93 23.01 15.33 37.09
N ASP A 94 21.73 15.60 37.33
CA ASP A 94 21.29 16.55 38.37
C ASP A 94 21.50 15.98 39.77
N THR A 95 21.02 14.74 40.01
CA THR A 95 21.03 14.12 41.34
C THR A 95 22.26 13.26 41.56
N GLY A 96 22.66 12.47 40.56
CA GLY A 96 23.80 11.56 40.67
C GLY A 96 25.14 12.30 40.71
N ILE A 97 25.48 13.01 39.63
CA ILE A 97 26.76 13.71 39.49
C ILE A 97 26.72 15.03 40.29
N GLY A 98 25.68 15.84 40.13
CA GLY A 98 25.51 17.09 40.85
C GLY A 98 25.45 16.92 42.37
N GLY A 99 24.77 15.87 42.84
CA GLY A 99 24.70 15.49 44.26
C GLY A 99 25.86 14.61 44.75
N LYS A 100 26.77 14.17 43.87
CA LYS A 100 27.87 13.21 44.15
C LYS A 100 27.42 11.88 44.75
N ASP A 101 26.20 11.44 44.46
CA ASP A 101 25.67 10.15 44.89
C ASP A 101 25.88 9.09 43.80
N ILE A 102 27.02 8.41 43.88
CA ILE A 102 27.39 7.33 42.95
C ILE A 102 26.51 6.09 43.13
N GLY A 103 25.93 5.87 44.33
CA GLY A 103 25.00 4.77 44.57
C GLY A 103 23.71 4.95 43.78
N PHE A 104 23.18 6.18 43.76
CA PHE A 104 22.04 6.54 42.93
C PHE A 104 22.32 6.32 41.43
N VAL A 105 23.51 6.70 40.94
CA VAL A 105 23.90 6.49 39.53
C VAL A 105 23.86 5.01 39.16
N TRP A 106 24.42 4.12 39.99
CA TRP A 106 24.37 2.68 39.74
C TRP A 106 22.95 2.12 39.70
N LEU A 107 22.07 2.62 40.57
CA LEU A 107 20.66 2.21 40.61
C LEU A 107 19.94 2.64 39.32
N VAL A 108 20.16 3.88 38.86
CA VAL A 108 19.57 4.37 37.61
C VAL A 108 20.11 3.62 36.39
N LEU A 109 21.41 3.33 36.33
CA LEU A 109 21.99 2.52 35.25
C LEU A 109 21.39 1.11 35.19
N LEU A 110 21.16 0.48 36.35
CA LEU A 110 20.47 -0.81 36.42
C LEU A 110 19.02 -0.70 35.90
N ALA A 111 18.32 0.39 36.23
CA ALA A 111 16.99 0.67 35.72
C ALA A 111 17.00 0.87 34.19
N GLU A 112 17.96 1.62 33.63
CA GLU A 112 18.12 1.78 32.18
C GLU A 112 18.37 0.45 31.48
N MET A 113 19.19 -0.44 32.05
CA MET A 113 19.41 -1.79 31.53
C MET A 113 18.10 -2.60 31.47
N MET A 114 17.29 -2.54 32.53
CA MET A 114 15.99 -3.22 32.58
C MET A 114 14.98 -2.62 31.59
N LEU A 115 14.97 -1.31 31.42
CA LEU A 115 14.13 -0.62 30.44
C LEU A 115 14.55 -0.98 29.01
N LEU A 116 15.86 -1.01 28.72
CA LEU A 116 16.38 -1.41 27.41
C LEU A 116 16.01 -2.86 27.09
N PHE A 117 16.13 -3.75 28.08
CA PHE A 117 15.69 -5.14 27.93
C PHE A 117 14.18 -5.23 27.65
N SER A 118 13.37 -4.49 28.40
CA SER A 118 11.91 -4.44 28.22
C SER A 118 11.52 -3.92 26.84
N ARG A 119 12.18 -2.85 26.37
CA ARG A 119 11.98 -2.31 25.02
C ARG A 119 12.33 -3.34 23.95
N THR A 120 13.47 -4.01 24.09
CA THR A 120 13.92 -5.05 23.17
C THR A 120 12.93 -6.21 23.11
N ALA A 121 12.40 -6.64 24.25
CA ALA A 121 11.38 -7.68 24.31
C ALA A 121 10.09 -7.27 23.60
N ILE A 122 9.62 -6.02 23.81
CA ILE A 122 8.44 -5.48 23.12
C ILE A 122 8.67 -5.47 21.60
N ASP A 123 9.82 -4.97 21.14
CA ASP A 123 10.14 -4.89 19.71
C ASP A 123 10.29 -6.29 19.08
N PHE A 124 10.81 -7.26 19.83
CA PHE A 124 10.86 -8.65 19.40
C PHE A 124 9.46 -9.26 19.22
N ILE A 125 8.57 -9.05 20.21
CA ILE A 125 7.17 -9.51 20.14
C ILE A 125 6.47 -8.87 18.93
N ARG A 126 6.65 -7.55 18.72
CA ARG A 126 6.08 -6.84 17.57
C ARG A 126 6.58 -7.42 16.24
N SER A 127 7.87 -7.68 16.14
CA SER A 127 8.49 -8.26 14.94
C SER A 127 7.94 -9.66 14.64
N LYS A 128 7.80 -10.52 15.66
CA LYS A 128 7.19 -11.85 15.51
C LYS A 128 5.73 -11.78 15.07
N ILE A 129 4.94 -10.89 15.68
CA ILE A 129 3.54 -10.67 15.30
C ILE A 129 3.45 -10.20 13.84
N LEU A 130 4.25 -9.20 13.46
CA LEU A 130 4.25 -8.65 12.12
C LEU A 130 4.62 -9.71 11.07
N LEU A 131 5.65 -10.52 11.35
CA LEU A 131 6.07 -11.61 10.48
C LEU A 131 4.95 -12.65 10.32
N HIS A 132 4.34 -13.09 11.42
CA HIS A 132 3.25 -14.07 11.37
C HIS A 132 2.07 -13.57 10.54
N ILE A 133 1.66 -12.32 10.72
CA ILE A 133 0.55 -11.71 9.96
C ILE A 133 0.94 -11.53 8.49
N SER A 134 2.11 -10.95 8.22
CA SER A 134 2.58 -10.65 6.87
C SER A 134 2.63 -11.92 6.02
N THR A 135 3.23 -12.99 6.55
CA THR A 135 3.31 -14.28 5.86
C THR A 135 1.92 -14.87 5.60
N ARG A 136 1.00 -14.83 6.57
CA ARG A 136 -0.36 -15.38 6.41
C ARG A 136 -1.18 -14.59 5.38
N ILE A 137 -1.08 -13.26 5.39
CA ILE A 137 -1.75 -12.40 4.40
C ILE A 137 -1.16 -12.62 3.01
N ASN A 138 0.17 -12.65 2.88
CA ASN A 138 0.86 -12.84 1.61
C ASN A 138 0.47 -14.18 0.96
N ILE A 139 0.52 -15.27 1.72
CA ILE A 139 0.12 -16.61 1.25
C ILE A 139 -1.35 -16.62 0.82
N SER A 140 -2.26 -16.05 1.62
CA SER A 140 -3.68 -16.01 1.25
C SER A 140 -3.93 -15.22 -0.03
N LEU A 141 -3.23 -14.09 -0.20
CA LEU A 141 -3.39 -13.22 -1.36
C LEU A 141 -2.88 -13.89 -2.63
N ILE A 142 -1.67 -14.48 -2.58
CA ILE A 142 -1.09 -15.15 -3.75
C ILE A 142 -1.90 -16.40 -4.14
N SER A 143 -2.39 -17.18 -3.17
CA SER A 143 -3.27 -18.32 -3.45
C SER A 143 -4.58 -17.89 -4.09
N ASP A 144 -5.28 -16.87 -3.55
CA ASP A 144 -6.54 -16.38 -4.12
C ASP A 144 -6.35 -15.76 -5.51
N PHE A 145 -5.24 -15.06 -5.72
CA PHE A 145 -4.85 -14.53 -7.04
C PHE A 145 -4.61 -15.66 -8.03
N PHE A 146 -3.83 -16.66 -7.65
CA PHE A 146 -3.51 -17.81 -8.50
C PHE A 146 -4.77 -18.62 -8.85
N ILE A 147 -5.66 -18.87 -7.89
CA ILE A 147 -6.94 -19.55 -8.13
C ILE A 147 -7.81 -18.76 -9.11
N LYS A 148 -7.88 -17.42 -8.98
CA LYS A 148 -8.61 -16.58 -9.93
C LYS A 148 -7.98 -16.59 -11.32
N LEU A 149 -6.66 -16.57 -11.39
CA LEU A 149 -5.90 -16.63 -12.63
C LEU A 149 -6.16 -17.97 -13.35
N MET A 150 -6.12 -19.09 -12.64
CA MET A 150 -6.42 -20.41 -13.22
C MET A 150 -7.88 -20.57 -13.65
N LYS A 151 -8.82 -19.83 -13.06
CA LYS A 151 -10.25 -19.86 -13.41
C LYS A 151 -10.63 -18.90 -14.54
N LEU A 152 -9.68 -18.12 -15.06
CA LEU A 152 -9.96 -17.17 -16.15
C LEU A 152 -10.15 -17.94 -17.48
N PRO A 153 -11.20 -17.61 -18.28
CA PRO A 153 -11.41 -18.26 -19.57
C PRO A 153 -10.27 -17.93 -20.56
N MET A 154 -9.92 -18.89 -21.44
CA MET A 154 -8.81 -18.77 -22.39
C MET A 154 -8.80 -17.46 -23.20
N LYS A 155 -9.97 -16.88 -23.51
CA LYS A 155 -10.09 -15.59 -24.22
C LYS A 155 -9.35 -14.42 -23.55
N PHE A 156 -9.13 -14.47 -22.24
CA PHE A 156 -8.39 -13.43 -21.50
C PHE A 156 -6.86 -13.61 -21.59
N PHE A 157 -6.40 -14.85 -21.80
CA PHE A 157 -5.00 -15.21 -22.01
C PHE A 157 -4.55 -14.92 -23.46
N ASP A 158 -5.46 -14.96 -24.43
CA ASP A 158 -5.17 -14.67 -25.84
C ASP A 158 -4.95 -13.17 -26.13
N THR A 159 -5.52 -12.26 -25.34
CA THR A 159 -5.45 -10.79 -25.59
C THR A 159 -4.49 -10.04 -24.68
N LYS A 160 -4.02 -10.63 -23.58
CA LYS A 160 -3.06 -10.02 -22.67
C LYS A 160 -1.87 -10.95 -22.47
N LEU A 161 -0.76 -10.62 -23.13
CA LEU A 161 0.55 -11.20 -22.84
C LEU A 161 0.78 -11.19 -21.32
N MET A 162 1.07 -12.36 -20.77
CA MET A 162 1.34 -12.63 -19.34
C MET A 162 2.36 -11.67 -18.68
N GLY A 163 3.16 -10.94 -19.47
CA GLY A 163 4.09 -9.92 -18.99
C GLY A 163 3.43 -8.73 -18.27
N ASP A 164 2.20 -8.35 -18.65
CA ASP A 164 1.49 -7.17 -18.08
C ASP A 164 0.72 -7.50 -16.77
N LEU A 165 0.68 -8.78 -16.38
CA LEU A 165 0.02 -9.27 -15.16
C LEU A 165 1.01 -9.60 -14.03
N LEU A 166 2.28 -9.80 -14.37
CA LEU A 166 3.36 -10.13 -13.42
C LEU A 166 4.20 -8.92 -13.00
N GLN A 167 4.04 -7.77 -13.67
CA GLN A 167 4.72 -6.51 -13.38
C GLN A 167 3.87 -5.57 -12.52
#